data_AF-A0A833WMQ6-F1
#
_entry.id   AF-A0A833WMQ6-F1
#
_cell.length_a   1.000
_cell.length_b   1.000
_cell.length_c   1.000
_cell.angle_alpha   90.00
_cell.angle_beta   90.00
_cell.angle_gamma   90.00
#
_symmetry.space_group_name_H-M   'P 1'
#
loop_
_entity.id
_entity.type
_entity.pdbx_description
1 polymer ?
#
loop_
_entity_poly.entity_id
_entity_poly.type
_entity_poly.pdbx_seq_one_letter_code
_entity_poly.pdbx_strand_id
1 'polypeptide(L)'
;MLHSQVLALSAAAAMTLSASSAFQIGSQGRVMWKSNCDYYGGDFHSVRGIPDVCGDTCADNRKCTHWSWNNFNGGTCWLKNGKTATPTKHWGGGCGYVIDRFTRSKLASANPKGDRNVDEKAGQKAADQNVDRNSDQNGQSSRAGQASQASGSTSYNNGLTSAETSEMLASINSYRSQYGLGALTINARLTAAAHVHSKDQAKQCKMAHEGSDGSDPWDRMEDQGYQWSVAAENVAAGQTSVEAVMISWWNSAGHRANILKDDVTNVGFAVASNSACSEYAKYWTQDFGAQ
;
A
#
# COMPACT_ATOMS: atom_id res chain seq x y z
N MET A 1 5.12 -55.72 -42.99
CA MET A 1 4.77 -54.35 -42.52
C MET A 1 4.21 -54.49 -41.11
N LEU A 2 5.06 -54.34 -40.07
CA LEU A 2 4.63 -54.25 -38.67
C LEU A 2 5.11 -52.89 -38.15
N HIS A 3 4.17 -52.02 -37.77
CA HIS A 3 4.47 -50.73 -37.14
C HIS A 3 4.52 -50.91 -35.62
N SER A 4 5.71 -50.74 -35.03
CA SER A 4 5.90 -50.62 -33.58
C SER A 4 5.50 -49.21 -33.12
N GLN A 5 4.60 -49.12 -32.14
CA GLN A 5 4.35 -47.88 -31.41
C GLN A 5 5.37 -47.72 -30.28
N VAL A 6 6.08 -46.60 -30.27
CA VAL A 6 6.93 -46.19 -29.15
C VAL A 6 6.14 -45.17 -28.33
N LEU A 7 5.67 -45.59 -27.15
CA LEU A 7 5.15 -44.68 -26.13
C LEU A 7 6.33 -43.96 -25.48
N ALA A 8 6.43 -42.64 -25.70
CA ALA A 8 7.32 -41.79 -24.93
C ALA A 8 6.67 -41.46 -23.58
N LEU A 9 7.17 -42.06 -22.49
CA LEU A 9 6.89 -41.59 -21.13
C LEU A 9 7.67 -40.27 -20.90
N SER A 10 6.96 -39.15 -20.92
CA SER A 10 7.47 -37.89 -20.37
C SER A 10 7.43 -37.95 -18.84
N ALA A 11 8.60 -38.14 -18.23
CA ALA A 11 8.78 -37.98 -16.79
C ALA A 11 8.68 -36.49 -16.42
N ALA A 12 7.57 -36.10 -15.79
CA ALA A 12 7.46 -34.81 -15.13
C ALA A 12 8.33 -34.84 -13.86
N ALA A 13 9.48 -34.19 -13.90
CA ALA A 13 10.26 -33.90 -12.70
C ALA A 13 9.46 -32.91 -11.85
N ALA A 14 8.78 -33.42 -10.81
CA ALA A 14 8.24 -32.58 -9.76
C ALA A 14 9.42 -31.93 -9.01
N MET A 15 9.75 -30.70 -9.39
CA MET A 15 10.60 -29.83 -8.57
C MET A 15 9.82 -29.49 -7.30
N THR A 16 10.02 -30.29 -6.26
CA THR A 16 9.64 -29.91 -4.91
C THR A 16 10.55 -28.78 -4.45
N LEU A 17 10.13 -27.54 -4.72
CA LEU A 17 10.68 -26.37 -4.06
C LEU A 17 10.41 -26.54 -2.56
N SER A 18 11.39 -27.09 -1.85
CA SER A 18 11.46 -26.97 -0.40
C SER A 18 11.56 -25.48 -0.10
N ALA A 19 10.49 -24.88 0.42
CA ALA A 19 10.48 -23.53 0.96
C ALA A 19 11.34 -23.49 2.22
N SER A 20 12.66 -23.46 2.01
CA SER A 20 13.65 -23.07 3.00
C SER A 20 13.34 -21.62 3.37
N SER A 21 12.56 -21.45 4.43
CA SER A 21 12.09 -20.15 4.91
C SER A 21 13.23 -19.46 5.65
N ALA A 22 14.18 -18.93 4.88
CA ALA A 22 15.17 -17.98 5.36
C ALA A 22 14.49 -16.63 5.62
N PHE A 23 14.97 -15.88 6.62
CA PHE A 23 14.51 -14.52 6.84
C PHE A 23 14.93 -13.65 5.66
N GLN A 24 13.96 -12.96 5.07
CA GLN A 24 14.14 -12.06 3.93
C GLN A 24 14.21 -10.62 4.41
N ILE A 25 15.07 -9.83 3.77
CA ILE A 25 15.13 -8.38 4.00
C ILE A 25 13.88 -7.75 3.36
N GLY A 26 13.22 -6.83 4.08
CA GLY A 26 12.06 -6.05 3.63
C GLY A 26 12.20 -4.57 4.01
N SER A 27 11.16 -3.76 3.77
CA SER A 27 11.09 -2.34 4.17
C SER A 27 12.33 -1.52 3.82
N GLN A 28 12.76 -1.49 2.55
CA GLN A 28 13.99 -0.80 2.13
C GLN A 28 15.25 -1.18 2.94
N GLY A 29 15.31 -2.39 3.52
CA GLY A 29 16.42 -2.81 4.37
C GLY A 29 16.27 -2.49 5.85
N ARG A 30 15.13 -1.98 6.31
CA ARG A 30 14.88 -1.65 7.73
C ARG A 30 14.45 -2.86 8.56
N VAL A 31 13.82 -3.85 7.93
CA VAL A 31 13.27 -5.02 8.62
C VAL A 31 13.66 -6.32 7.96
N MET A 32 13.66 -7.38 8.76
CA MET A 32 13.64 -8.76 8.30
C MET A 32 12.22 -9.29 8.47
N TRP A 33 11.79 -10.17 7.57
CA TRP A 33 10.51 -10.84 7.66
C TRP A 33 10.61 -12.30 7.22
N LYS A 34 9.63 -13.10 7.61
CA LYS A 34 9.51 -14.49 7.25
C LYS A 34 8.04 -14.88 7.21
N SER A 35 7.65 -15.69 6.23
CA SER A 35 6.33 -16.32 6.18
C SER A 35 6.26 -17.52 7.13
N ASN A 36 5.03 -17.87 7.50
CA ASN A 36 4.69 -19.03 8.29
C ASN A 36 5.34 -19.05 9.68
N CYS A 37 5.44 -17.88 10.31
CA CYS A 37 6.01 -17.74 11.63
C CYS A 37 5.24 -16.78 12.53
N ASP A 38 5.50 -16.92 13.82
CA ASP A 38 4.98 -16.06 14.89
C ASP A 38 6.04 -15.93 16.02
N TYR A 39 6.12 -14.76 16.64
CA TYR A 39 6.77 -14.58 17.94
C TYR A 39 5.71 -14.59 19.04
N TYR A 40 5.75 -15.58 19.93
CA TYR A 40 4.76 -15.66 21.00
C TYR A 40 5.00 -14.61 22.09
N GLY A 41 3.94 -13.91 22.50
CA GLY A 41 3.98 -12.89 23.55
C GLY A 41 4.70 -11.60 23.15
N GLY A 42 5.02 -10.77 24.15
CA GLY A 42 5.73 -9.50 23.96
C GLY A 42 4.90 -8.39 23.30
N ASP A 43 3.62 -8.65 23.03
CA ASP A 43 2.68 -7.72 22.42
C ASP A 43 2.42 -6.52 23.33
N PHE A 44 2.72 -5.33 22.83
CA PHE A 44 2.41 -4.09 23.54
C PHE A 44 1.44 -3.20 22.76
N HIS A 45 1.26 -3.49 21.46
CA HIS A 45 0.33 -2.78 20.60
C HIS A 45 -0.05 -3.69 19.44
N SER A 46 -1.26 -3.50 18.90
CA SER A 46 -1.67 -4.13 17.67
C SER A 46 -2.30 -3.11 16.75
N VAL A 47 -2.06 -3.26 15.46
CA VAL A 47 -2.70 -2.46 14.41
C VAL A 47 -3.28 -3.39 13.37
N ARG A 48 -4.40 -2.98 12.76
CA ARG A 48 -4.86 -3.57 11.50
C ARG A 48 -3.83 -3.29 10.41
N GLY A 49 -3.65 -4.23 9.50
CA GLY A 49 -2.68 -4.09 8.43
C GLY A 49 -2.30 -5.42 7.80
N ILE A 50 -1.64 -5.32 6.65
CA ILE A 50 -1.11 -6.48 5.91
C ILE A 50 0.28 -6.87 6.43
N PRO A 51 0.76 -8.10 6.17
CA PRO A 51 2.06 -8.57 6.67
C PRO A 51 3.20 -7.61 6.33
N ASP A 52 3.21 -7.08 5.11
CA ASP A 52 4.31 -6.25 4.60
C ASP A 52 4.35 -4.86 5.27
N VAL A 53 3.21 -4.38 5.78
CA VAL A 53 3.10 -3.09 6.51
C VAL A 53 3.45 -3.23 7.98
N CYS A 54 3.37 -4.44 8.54
CA CYS A 54 3.72 -4.67 9.94
C CYS A 54 5.19 -4.36 10.21
N GLY A 55 6.05 -4.65 9.25
CA GLY A 55 7.47 -4.27 9.28
C GLY A 55 7.66 -2.78 9.48
N ASP A 56 7.06 -1.98 8.61
CA ASP A 56 7.19 -0.52 8.60
C ASP A 56 6.58 0.11 9.84
N THR A 57 5.38 -0.34 10.21
CA THR A 57 4.71 0.09 11.43
C THR A 57 5.58 -0.18 12.66
N CYS A 58 6.25 -1.34 12.70
CA CYS A 58 7.19 -1.66 13.76
C CYS A 58 8.46 -0.79 13.69
N ALA A 59 9.02 -0.59 12.49
CA ALA A 59 10.24 0.19 12.29
C ALA A 59 10.07 1.66 12.73
N ASP A 60 8.90 2.26 12.46
CA ASP A 60 8.56 3.64 12.80
C ASP A 60 8.22 3.81 14.29
N ASN A 61 7.82 2.73 14.96
CA ASN A 61 7.59 2.74 16.39
C ASN A 61 8.90 2.48 17.18
N ARG A 62 9.38 3.48 17.91
CA ARG A 62 10.62 3.39 18.72
C ARG A 62 10.60 2.31 19.81
N LYS A 63 9.43 1.82 20.23
CA LYS A 63 9.29 0.73 21.19
C LYS A 63 9.21 -0.65 20.53
N CYS A 64 8.84 -0.70 19.25
CA CYS A 64 8.71 -1.98 18.56
C CYS A 64 10.09 -2.50 18.14
N THR A 65 10.34 -3.75 18.50
CA THR A 65 11.59 -4.44 18.14
C THR A 65 11.31 -5.49 17.09
N HIS A 66 10.21 -6.22 17.24
CA HIS A 66 9.77 -7.25 16.34
C HIS A 66 8.25 -7.27 16.23
N TRP A 67 7.74 -8.01 15.28
CA TRP A 67 6.33 -8.06 14.98
C TRP A 67 5.91 -9.46 14.54
N SER A 68 4.65 -9.76 14.75
CA SER A 68 3.95 -10.86 14.11
C SER A 68 2.75 -10.34 13.35
N TRP A 69 2.28 -11.12 12.40
CA TRP A 69 1.07 -10.90 11.66
C TRP A 69 0.28 -12.19 11.60
N ASN A 70 -1.03 -12.09 11.77
CA ASN A 70 -1.95 -13.18 11.48
C ASN A 70 -3.26 -12.61 10.94
N ASN A 71 -4.16 -13.50 10.53
CA ASN A 71 -5.45 -13.12 9.95
C ASN A 71 -6.51 -12.73 10.99
N PHE A 72 -6.11 -12.46 12.24
CA PHE A 72 -7.02 -12.00 13.28
C PHE A 72 -7.69 -10.69 12.82
N ASN A 73 -9.01 -10.60 12.99
CA ASN A 73 -9.83 -9.46 12.57
C ASN A 73 -9.67 -9.02 11.10
N GLY A 74 -9.22 -9.88 10.19
CA GLY A 74 -8.99 -9.53 8.77
C GLY A 74 -7.56 -9.09 8.46
N GLY A 75 -6.65 -9.20 9.43
CA GLY A 75 -5.25 -8.82 9.31
C GLY A 75 -4.84 -8.02 10.53
N THR A 76 -3.97 -8.58 11.38
CA THR A 76 -3.48 -7.87 12.57
C THR A 76 -1.98 -7.97 12.65
N CYS A 77 -1.32 -6.81 12.65
CA CYS A 77 0.06 -6.65 13.05
C CYS A 77 0.15 -6.56 14.57
N TRP A 78 0.79 -7.54 15.17
CA TRP A 78 1.10 -7.62 16.58
C TRP A 78 2.49 -7.03 16.79
N LEU A 79 2.56 -5.79 17.28
CA LEU A 79 3.82 -5.09 17.55
C LEU A 79 4.36 -5.49 18.92
N LYS A 80 5.63 -5.88 18.94
CA LYS A 80 6.26 -6.50 20.10
C LYS A 80 7.49 -5.76 20.56
N ASN A 81 7.71 -5.77 21.86
CA ASN A 81 8.88 -5.18 22.51
C ASN A 81 9.61 -6.23 23.37
N GLY A 82 10.91 -6.05 23.54
CA GLY A 82 11.78 -6.93 24.32
C GLY A 82 12.80 -7.66 23.45
N LYS A 83 13.40 -8.71 24.02
CA LYS A 83 14.29 -9.60 23.26
C LYS A 83 13.44 -10.41 22.28
N THR A 84 13.85 -10.52 21.02
CA THR A 84 13.18 -11.41 20.06
C THR A 84 13.19 -12.83 20.60
N ALA A 85 12.01 -13.39 20.82
CA ALA A 85 11.85 -14.83 21.07
C ALA A 85 12.29 -15.63 19.84
N THR A 86 12.51 -16.93 19.97
CA THR A 86 12.68 -17.78 18.78
C THR A 86 11.33 -17.85 18.05
N PRO A 87 11.27 -17.56 16.74
CA PRO A 87 10.02 -17.61 16.00
C PRO A 87 9.50 -19.05 15.98
N THR A 88 8.23 -19.24 16.32
CA THR A 88 7.53 -20.51 16.21
C THR A 88 6.94 -20.65 14.80
N LYS A 89 6.64 -21.87 14.40
CA LYS A 89 6.01 -22.15 13.11
C LYS A 89 4.50 -21.88 13.23
N HIS A 90 4.00 -20.93 12.44
CA HIS A 90 2.59 -20.57 12.41
C HIS A 90 2.14 -20.42 10.96
N TRP A 91 1.43 -21.41 10.43
CA TRP A 91 0.98 -21.40 9.03
C TRP A 91 0.01 -20.25 8.75
N GLY A 92 0.23 -19.55 7.64
CA GLY A 92 -0.58 -18.39 7.27
C GLY A 92 -0.35 -17.15 8.15
N GLY A 93 0.70 -17.15 8.98
CA GLY A 93 1.19 -15.97 9.68
C GLY A 93 2.45 -15.39 9.02
N GLY A 94 2.83 -14.19 9.44
CA GLY A 94 4.11 -13.57 9.10
C GLY A 94 4.78 -13.06 10.37
N CYS A 95 6.10 -13.01 10.40
CA CYS A 95 6.80 -12.40 11.52
C CYS A 95 8.11 -11.77 11.06
N GLY A 96 8.61 -10.82 11.83
CA GLY A 96 9.80 -10.09 11.47
C GLY A 96 10.37 -9.25 12.59
N TYR A 97 11.51 -8.63 12.33
CA TYR A 97 12.18 -7.74 13.28
C TYR A 97 12.87 -6.58 12.60
N VAL A 98 13.04 -5.48 13.34
CA VAL A 98 13.70 -4.26 12.85
C VAL A 98 15.20 -4.42 13.03
N ILE A 99 15.97 -4.36 11.94
CA ILE A 99 17.40 -4.70 11.90
C ILE A 99 18.21 -3.86 12.90
N ASP A 100 17.99 -2.55 12.90
CA ASP A 100 18.72 -1.59 13.73
C ASP A 100 18.47 -1.71 15.24
N ARG A 101 17.41 -2.42 15.63
CA ARG A 101 17.09 -2.67 17.04
C ARG A 101 17.94 -3.81 17.62
N PHE A 102 18.55 -4.63 16.75
CA PHE A 102 19.35 -5.79 17.15
C PHE A 102 20.83 -5.68 16.73
N THR A 103 21.18 -4.88 15.72
CA THR A 103 22.57 -4.62 15.32
C THR A 103 23.34 -3.70 16.29
N ARG A 104 22.65 -2.88 17.08
CA ARG A 104 23.29 -2.06 18.14
C ARG A 104 23.93 -2.87 19.27
N SER A 105 23.60 -4.15 19.41
CA SER A 105 24.25 -5.02 20.39
C SER A 105 25.71 -5.37 20.03
N LYS A 106 26.09 -5.30 18.75
CA LYS A 106 27.47 -5.58 18.31
C LYS A 106 28.39 -4.36 18.27
N LEU A 107 27.87 -3.15 18.05
CA LEU A 107 28.69 -1.92 18.09
C LEU A 107 28.94 -1.41 19.52
N ALA A 108 28.05 -1.70 20.47
CA ALA A 108 28.23 -1.32 21.88
C ALA A 108 29.20 -2.24 22.65
N SER A 109 29.45 -3.48 22.16
CA SER A 109 30.36 -4.44 22.80
C SER A 109 31.77 -4.47 22.19
N ALA A 110 32.05 -3.66 21.16
CA ALA A 110 33.32 -3.69 20.44
C ALA A 110 34.32 -2.58 20.85
N ASN A 111 34.10 -1.84 21.95
CA ASN A 111 35.13 -0.93 22.44
C ASN A 111 35.16 -0.75 23.97
N PRO A 112 35.92 -1.59 24.71
CA PRO A 112 36.36 -1.28 26.05
C PRO A 112 37.73 -0.58 26.00
N LYS A 113 37.70 0.75 26.15
CA LYS A 113 38.77 1.65 26.65
C LYS A 113 40.16 1.57 25.99
N GLY A 114 40.53 2.67 25.32
CA GLY A 114 41.91 3.05 25.05
C GLY A 114 42.01 4.55 24.86
N ASP A 115 42.63 5.23 25.82
CA ASP A 115 42.77 6.68 25.94
C ASP A 115 43.45 7.36 24.74
N ARG A 116 43.04 8.61 24.45
CA ARG A 116 43.93 9.76 24.55
C ARG A 116 43.19 11.09 24.43
N ASN A 117 43.36 11.90 25.47
CA ASN A 117 43.26 13.36 25.44
C ASN A 117 44.11 13.92 24.30
N VAL A 118 43.54 14.82 23.50
CA VAL A 118 44.27 15.99 23.00
C VAL A 118 43.30 17.17 23.04
N ASP A 119 43.58 18.08 23.96
CA ASP A 119 43.08 19.44 23.92
C ASP A 119 43.53 20.11 22.61
N GLU A 120 42.63 20.79 21.90
CA GLU A 120 42.96 22.12 21.38
C GLU A 120 41.70 22.94 21.08
N LYS A 121 41.55 24.01 21.87
CA LYS A 121 40.74 25.19 21.56
C LYS A 121 41.42 26.00 20.46
N ALA A 122 40.63 26.51 19.51
CA ALA A 122 40.65 27.86 18.93
C ALA A 122 39.98 27.76 17.54
N GLY A 123 39.10 28.64 17.08
CA GLY A 123 38.50 29.85 17.59
C GLY A 123 37.61 30.43 16.48
N GLN A 124 36.48 31.01 16.91
CA GLN A 124 35.77 32.20 16.40
C GLN A 124 36.16 32.75 15.00
N LYS A 125 35.23 33.14 14.12
CA LYS A 125 34.16 34.16 14.24
C LYS A 125 33.15 33.94 13.08
N ALA A 126 31.83 34.02 13.24
CA ALA A 126 30.97 35.16 13.61
C ALA A 126 31.01 36.33 12.60
N ALA A 127 29.93 36.50 11.84
CA ALA A 127 29.12 37.72 11.68
C ALA A 127 28.16 37.50 10.48
N ASP A 128 26.85 37.29 10.64
CA ASP A 128 25.84 38.23 11.15
C ASP A 128 25.50 39.30 10.10
N GLN A 129 24.25 39.32 9.63
CA GLN A 129 23.30 40.39 9.98
C GLN A 129 21.99 40.29 9.18
N ASN A 130 20.92 40.31 9.96
CA ASN A 130 19.53 40.49 9.59
C ASN A 130 19.08 41.81 10.23
N VAL A 131 18.62 42.81 9.49
CA VAL A 131 17.83 43.94 10.06
C VAL A 131 16.90 44.57 9.01
N ASP A 132 15.60 44.47 9.31
CA ASP A 132 14.45 45.36 9.11
C ASP A 132 14.16 46.10 7.78
N ARG A 133 12.88 46.05 7.36
CA ARG A 133 11.92 47.14 7.61
C ARG A 133 10.49 46.82 7.15
N ASN A 134 9.56 47.26 7.98
CA ASN A 134 8.11 47.38 7.76
C ASN A 134 7.79 48.77 7.20
N SER A 135 6.88 48.91 6.23
CA SER A 135 5.83 49.95 6.13
C SER A 135 5.17 50.04 4.73
N ASP A 136 3.84 50.09 4.79
CA ASP A 136 2.91 50.96 4.05
C ASP A 136 2.47 50.74 2.59
N GLN A 137 1.16 50.44 2.51
CA GLN A 137 0.08 51.13 1.78
C GLN A 137 -0.22 50.89 0.28
N ASN A 138 -1.40 50.27 0.10
CA ASN A 138 -2.62 50.84 -0.54
C ASN A 138 -2.69 51.02 -2.07
N GLY A 139 -3.76 50.47 -2.68
CA GLY A 139 -4.46 51.15 -3.80
C GLY A 139 -4.83 50.35 -5.06
N GLN A 140 -6.12 49.98 -5.15
CA GLN A 140 -7.01 50.01 -6.35
C GLN A 140 -6.73 49.06 -7.54
N SER A 141 -7.58 48.04 -7.76
CA SER A 141 -8.87 48.07 -8.48
C SER A 141 -8.77 48.19 -10.02
N SER A 142 -8.99 47.07 -10.72
CA SER A 142 -9.79 47.08 -11.96
C SER A 142 -10.51 45.73 -12.16
N ARG A 143 -11.74 45.86 -12.62
CA ARG A 143 -12.86 44.93 -12.58
C ARG A 143 -12.99 44.16 -13.91
N ALA A 144 -13.70 43.04 -13.82
CA ALA A 144 -14.49 42.36 -14.86
C ALA A 144 -13.80 41.31 -15.74
N GLY A 145 -14.28 40.08 -15.57
CA GLY A 145 -13.98 38.92 -16.40
C GLY A 145 -14.58 37.66 -15.77
N GLN A 146 -15.89 37.66 -15.52
CA GLN A 146 -16.63 36.46 -15.15
C GLN A 146 -16.53 35.44 -16.29
N ALA A 147 -15.83 34.35 -16.05
CA ALA A 147 -16.06 33.08 -16.72
C ALA A 147 -16.30 32.04 -15.61
N SER A 148 -17.57 31.83 -15.30
CA SER A 148 -18.05 30.73 -14.48
C SER A 148 -17.71 29.41 -15.16
N GLN A 149 -16.63 28.77 -14.73
CA GLN A 149 -16.40 27.35 -15.03
C GLN A 149 -17.06 26.54 -13.93
N ALA A 150 -18.17 25.92 -14.30
CA ALA A 150 -18.99 25.09 -13.43
C ALA A 150 -18.17 23.92 -12.88
N SER A 151 -17.69 24.06 -11.65
CA SER A 151 -17.33 22.92 -10.81
C SER A 151 -18.61 22.25 -10.33
N GLY A 152 -19.22 21.45 -11.21
CA GLY A 152 -20.26 20.52 -10.82
C GLY A 152 -19.61 19.38 -10.04
N SER A 153 -19.47 19.52 -8.72
CA SER A 153 -19.19 18.38 -7.85
C SER A 153 -20.47 17.55 -7.76
N THR A 154 -20.68 16.67 -8.73
CA THR A 154 -21.60 15.55 -8.56
C THR A 154 -21.03 14.70 -7.43
N SER A 155 -21.63 14.82 -6.24
CA SER A 155 -21.34 13.95 -5.11
C SER A 155 -21.88 12.56 -5.45
N TYR A 156 -21.10 11.74 -6.15
CA TYR A 156 -21.43 10.34 -6.37
C TYR A 156 -21.38 9.61 -5.03
N ASN A 157 -22.43 8.86 -4.71
CA ASN A 157 -22.36 7.88 -3.62
C ASN A 157 -21.60 6.66 -4.15
N ASN A 158 -20.26 6.73 -4.13
CA ASN A 158 -19.35 5.66 -4.52
C ASN A 158 -19.35 4.47 -3.54
N GLY A 159 -20.32 4.40 -2.62
CA GLY A 159 -20.50 3.32 -1.65
C GLY A 159 -19.51 3.33 -0.49
N LEU A 160 -18.61 4.31 -0.42
CA LEU A 160 -17.59 4.45 0.62
C LEU A 160 -17.93 5.62 1.54
N THR A 161 -17.69 5.45 2.83
CA THR A 161 -17.63 6.57 3.77
C THR A 161 -16.36 7.40 3.55
N SER A 162 -16.33 8.62 4.10
CA SER A 162 -15.12 9.45 4.07
C SER A 162 -13.94 8.79 4.80
N ALA A 163 -14.22 8.02 5.86
CA ALA A 163 -13.21 7.27 6.59
C ALA A 163 -12.62 6.14 5.74
N GLU A 164 -13.47 5.34 5.08
CA GLU A 164 -13.03 4.28 4.17
C GLU A 164 -12.24 4.83 2.98
N THR A 165 -12.70 5.93 2.38
CA THR A 165 -11.99 6.61 1.30
C THR A 165 -10.59 7.08 1.74
N SER A 166 -10.49 7.64 2.95
CA SER A 166 -9.22 8.08 3.53
C SER A 166 -8.30 6.90 3.83
N GLU A 167 -8.85 5.78 4.33
CA GLU A 167 -8.13 4.55 4.62
C GLU A 167 -7.55 3.90 3.34
N MET A 168 -8.33 3.87 2.25
CA MET A 168 -7.85 3.38 0.95
C MET A 168 -6.68 4.22 0.44
N LEU A 169 -6.85 5.55 0.43
CA LEU A 169 -5.81 6.46 -0.03
C LEU A 169 -4.53 6.36 0.81
N ALA A 170 -4.67 6.32 2.14
CA ALA A 170 -3.55 6.17 3.06
C ALA A 170 -2.81 4.83 2.85
N SER A 171 -3.55 3.75 2.62
CA SER A 171 -2.97 2.42 2.36
C SER A 171 -2.12 2.42 1.09
N ILE A 172 -2.64 2.96 -0.02
CA ILE A 172 -1.90 3.06 -1.29
C ILE A 172 -0.67 3.93 -1.14
N ASN A 173 -0.82 5.12 -0.55
CA ASN A 173 0.30 6.05 -0.42
C ASN A 173 1.37 5.55 0.55
N SER A 174 0.97 4.76 1.57
CA SER A 174 1.91 4.01 2.39
C SER A 174 2.72 3.03 1.55
N TYR A 175 2.09 2.17 0.74
CA TYR A 175 2.80 1.26 -0.15
C TYR A 175 3.73 2.00 -1.11
N ARG A 176 3.26 3.05 -1.76
CA ARG A 176 4.04 3.81 -2.75
C ARG A 176 5.27 4.47 -2.12
N SER A 177 5.13 5.06 -0.93
CA SER A 177 6.26 5.68 -0.22
C SER A 177 7.39 4.69 0.09
N GLN A 178 7.07 3.43 0.37
CA GLN A 178 8.05 2.37 0.62
C GLN A 178 8.87 1.99 -0.62
N TYR A 179 8.40 2.36 -1.81
CA TYR A 179 9.10 2.16 -3.08
C TYR A 179 9.63 3.47 -3.65
N GLY A 180 9.64 4.56 -2.87
CA GLY A 180 10.12 5.87 -3.31
C GLY A 180 9.21 6.53 -4.36
N LEU A 181 7.97 6.06 -4.50
CA LEU A 181 7.00 6.59 -5.45
C LEU A 181 6.19 7.74 -4.84
N GLY A 182 5.81 8.69 -5.69
CA GLY A 182 4.98 9.83 -5.31
C GLY A 182 3.59 9.41 -4.81
N ALA A 183 3.06 10.15 -3.84
CA ALA A 183 1.70 9.95 -3.34
C ALA A 183 0.66 10.28 -4.42
N LEU A 184 -0.40 9.48 -4.50
CA LEU A 184 -1.56 9.74 -5.35
C LEU A 184 -2.54 10.69 -4.66
N THR A 185 -3.30 11.40 -5.48
CA THR A 185 -4.44 12.22 -5.05
C THR A 185 -5.74 11.69 -5.62
N ILE A 186 -6.84 11.82 -4.87
CA ILE A 186 -8.15 11.39 -5.37
C ILE A 186 -8.60 12.30 -6.51
N ASN A 187 -9.05 11.69 -7.61
CA ASN A 187 -9.67 12.39 -8.73
C ASN A 187 -11.17 12.03 -8.81
N ALA A 188 -12.01 13.05 -8.92
CA ALA A 188 -13.47 12.88 -8.94
C ALA A 188 -13.96 12.11 -10.19
N ARG A 189 -13.29 12.26 -11.34
CA ARG A 189 -13.66 11.58 -12.59
C ARG A 189 -13.31 10.09 -12.55
N LEU A 190 -12.13 9.74 -12.03
CA LEU A 190 -11.78 8.34 -11.77
C LEU A 190 -12.72 7.71 -10.73
N THR A 191 -13.10 8.46 -9.68
CA THR A 191 -14.10 7.98 -8.71
C THR A 191 -15.45 7.72 -9.37
N ALA A 192 -15.87 8.57 -10.31
CA ALA A 192 -17.10 8.37 -11.07
C ALA A 192 -17.04 7.13 -11.96
N ALA A 193 -15.91 6.89 -12.64
CA ALA A 193 -15.69 5.72 -13.49
C ALA A 193 -15.73 4.42 -12.65
N ALA A 194 -14.99 4.41 -11.54
CA ALA A 194 -15.01 3.30 -10.59
C ALA A 194 -16.42 3.02 -10.05
N HIS A 195 -17.20 4.07 -9.77
CA HIS A 195 -18.58 3.94 -9.28
C HIS A 195 -19.53 3.35 -10.32
N VAL A 196 -19.43 3.77 -11.58
CA VAL A 196 -20.20 3.15 -12.68
C VAL A 196 -19.88 1.66 -12.75
N HIS A 197 -18.59 1.31 -12.72
CA HIS A 197 -18.17 -0.08 -12.88
C HIS A 197 -18.55 -0.97 -11.69
N SER A 198 -18.32 -0.51 -10.45
CA SER A 198 -18.71 -1.27 -9.26
C SER A 198 -20.22 -1.56 -9.25
N LYS A 199 -21.05 -0.59 -9.67
CA LYS A 199 -22.50 -0.80 -9.80
C LYS A 199 -22.85 -1.81 -10.88
N ASP A 200 -22.15 -1.78 -12.01
CA ASP A 200 -22.36 -2.76 -13.08
C ASP A 200 -21.99 -4.17 -12.62
N GLN A 201 -20.81 -4.36 -12.04
CA GLN A 201 -20.37 -5.63 -11.46
C GLN A 201 -21.38 -6.18 -10.45
N ALA A 202 -21.90 -5.31 -9.56
CA ALA A 202 -22.91 -5.69 -8.58
C ALA A 202 -24.26 -6.04 -9.22
N LYS A 203 -24.67 -5.35 -10.29
CA LYS A 203 -25.90 -5.64 -11.03
C LYS A 203 -25.82 -6.99 -11.75
N GLN A 204 -24.66 -7.30 -12.32
CA GLN A 204 -24.41 -8.56 -13.04
C GLN A 204 -24.01 -9.72 -12.13
N CYS A 205 -23.77 -9.46 -10.84
CA CYS A 205 -23.20 -10.42 -9.91
C CYS A 205 -21.89 -11.06 -10.42
N LYS A 206 -21.05 -10.27 -11.09
CA LYS A 206 -19.85 -10.74 -11.78
C LYS A 206 -18.71 -9.74 -11.62
N MET A 207 -17.55 -10.23 -11.18
CA MET A 207 -16.32 -9.43 -11.17
C MET A 207 -15.61 -9.56 -12.53
N ALA A 208 -15.38 -8.44 -13.20
CA ALA A 208 -14.69 -8.37 -14.48
C ALA A 208 -14.10 -6.96 -14.68
N HIS A 209 -13.09 -6.84 -15.56
CA HIS A 209 -12.62 -5.53 -16.02
C HIS A 209 -13.55 -4.92 -17.09
N GLU A 210 -14.04 -5.75 -18.01
CA GLU A 210 -15.02 -5.37 -19.02
C GLU A 210 -16.40 -5.16 -18.37
N GLY A 211 -17.05 -4.05 -18.72
CA GLY A 211 -18.43 -3.73 -18.32
C GLY A 211 -19.46 -4.55 -19.10
N SER A 212 -20.68 -4.66 -18.57
CA SER A 212 -21.75 -5.43 -19.23
C SER A 212 -22.26 -4.83 -20.55
N ASP A 213 -21.89 -3.59 -20.83
CA ASP A 213 -22.09 -2.88 -22.09
C ASP A 213 -20.92 -3.03 -23.08
N GLY A 214 -19.87 -3.78 -22.71
CA GLY A 214 -18.66 -3.97 -23.49
C GLY A 214 -17.61 -2.87 -23.32
N SER A 215 -17.81 -1.93 -22.38
CA SER A 215 -16.81 -0.90 -22.06
C SER A 215 -15.59 -1.51 -21.37
N ASP A 216 -14.40 -1.12 -21.82
CA ASP A 216 -13.17 -1.34 -21.07
C ASP A 216 -12.97 -0.20 -20.03
N PRO A 217 -12.03 -0.35 -19.07
CA PRO A 217 -11.80 0.67 -18.04
C PRO A 217 -11.53 2.07 -18.62
N TRP A 218 -10.84 2.14 -19.76
CA TRP A 218 -10.46 3.40 -20.42
C TRP A 218 -11.67 4.14 -20.97
N ASP A 219 -12.60 3.42 -21.61
CA ASP A 219 -13.84 4.00 -22.13
C ASP A 219 -14.62 4.64 -20.98
N ARG A 220 -14.73 3.94 -19.85
CA ARG A 220 -15.40 4.45 -18.65
C ARG A 220 -14.72 5.70 -18.08
N MET A 221 -13.39 5.75 -18.07
CA MET A 221 -12.65 6.93 -17.63
C MET A 221 -12.88 8.12 -18.56
N GLU A 222 -12.82 7.90 -19.87
CA GLU A 222 -13.04 8.91 -20.91
C GLU A 222 -14.49 9.45 -20.89
N ASP A 223 -15.47 8.58 -20.68
CA ASP A 223 -16.89 8.94 -20.53
C ASP A 223 -17.15 9.85 -19.32
N GLN A 224 -16.33 9.75 -18.26
CA GLN A 224 -16.35 10.68 -17.12
C GLN A 224 -15.48 11.92 -17.35
N GLY A 225 -14.95 12.10 -18.56
CA GLY A 225 -14.11 13.22 -18.98
C GLY A 225 -12.67 13.13 -18.44
N TYR A 226 -12.22 11.96 -17.98
CA TYR A 226 -10.84 11.76 -17.56
C TYR A 226 -9.98 11.38 -18.76
N GLN A 227 -9.38 12.39 -19.38
CA GLN A 227 -8.36 12.17 -20.41
C GLN A 227 -7.10 11.63 -19.74
N TRP A 228 -6.60 10.48 -20.20
CA TRP A 228 -5.48 9.78 -19.57
C TRP A 228 -4.29 9.66 -20.54
N SER A 229 -3.09 9.92 -20.03
CA SER A 229 -1.83 9.54 -20.70
C SER A 229 -1.36 8.17 -20.24
N VAL A 230 -1.74 7.80 -19.03
CA VAL A 230 -1.59 6.47 -18.45
C VAL A 230 -2.76 6.17 -17.52
N ALA A 231 -3.20 4.92 -17.49
CA ALA A 231 -4.21 4.46 -16.55
C ALA A 231 -4.02 2.98 -16.16
N ALA A 232 -4.66 2.57 -15.07
CA ALA A 232 -4.70 1.20 -14.56
C ALA A 232 -6.01 0.96 -13.78
N GLU A 233 -6.47 -0.29 -13.70
CA GLU A 233 -7.65 -0.66 -12.91
C GLU A 233 -7.35 -1.90 -12.05
N ASN A 234 -7.83 -1.86 -10.81
CA ASN A 234 -7.95 -3.01 -9.93
C ASN A 234 -9.44 -3.26 -9.65
N VAL A 235 -9.89 -4.51 -9.81
CA VAL A 235 -11.25 -4.95 -9.42
C VAL A 235 -11.17 -6.05 -8.37
N ALA A 236 -12.21 -6.17 -7.55
CA ALA A 236 -12.34 -7.25 -6.59
C ALA A 236 -13.80 -7.51 -6.22
N ALA A 237 -14.10 -8.72 -5.73
CA ALA A 237 -15.40 -9.07 -5.19
C ALA A 237 -15.29 -9.92 -3.93
N GLY A 238 -16.24 -9.73 -3.01
CA GLY A 238 -16.38 -10.51 -1.79
C GLY A 238 -15.70 -9.93 -0.55
N GLN A 239 -14.74 -9.03 -0.69
CA GLN A 239 -14.08 -8.40 0.46
C GLN A 239 -15.08 -7.47 1.18
N THR A 240 -15.14 -7.59 2.51
CA THR A 240 -16.17 -6.92 3.31
C THR A 240 -15.74 -5.57 3.86
N SER A 241 -14.44 -5.24 3.80
CA SER A 241 -13.85 -3.99 4.30
C SER A 241 -12.76 -3.44 3.37
N VAL A 242 -12.42 -2.17 3.53
CA VAL A 242 -11.29 -1.51 2.85
C VAL A 242 -9.99 -2.27 3.07
N GLU A 243 -9.68 -2.60 4.32
CA GLU A 243 -8.48 -3.38 4.60
C GLU A 243 -8.46 -4.68 3.79
N ALA A 244 -9.52 -5.49 3.84
CA ALA A 244 -9.57 -6.79 3.18
C ALA A 244 -9.34 -6.69 1.66
N VAL A 245 -9.89 -5.65 1.00
CA VAL A 245 -9.66 -5.44 -0.44
C VAL A 245 -8.25 -4.95 -0.74
N MET A 246 -7.69 -4.07 0.09
CA MET A 246 -6.30 -3.63 -0.03
C MET A 246 -5.30 -4.79 0.17
N ILE A 247 -5.59 -5.72 1.10
CA ILE A 247 -4.81 -6.96 1.27
C ILE A 247 -4.87 -7.80 -0.01
N SER A 248 -6.07 -7.99 -0.54
CA SER A 248 -6.31 -8.84 -1.72
C SER A 248 -5.58 -8.32 -2.96
N TRP A 249 -5.63 -7.01 -3.21
CA TRP A 249 -4.89 -6.39 -4.31
C TRP A 249 -3.38 -6.45 -4.09
N TRP A 250 -2.88 -6.18 -2.88
CA TRP A 250 -1.44 -6.24 -2.63
C TRP A 250 -0.84 -7.65 -2.85
N ASN A 251 -1.58 -8.69 -2.48
CA ASN A 251 -1.13 -10.07 -2.64
C ASN A 251 -1.28 -10.61 -4.08
N SER A 252 -1.89 -9.85 -4.99
CA SER A 252 -1.96 -10.18 -6.41
C SER A 252 -0.88 -9.43 -7.17
N ALA A 253 -0.01 -10.15 -7.89
CA ALA A 253 1.11 -9.54 -8.61
C ALA A 253 0.67 -8.46 -9.61
N GLY A 254 -0.41 -8.71 -10.37
CA GLY A 254 -0.96 -7.75 -11.32
C GLY A 254 -1.54 -6.52 -10.64
N HIS A 255 -2.37 -6.71 -9.61
CA HIS A 255 -2.99 -5.58 -8.91
C HIS A 255 -1.96 -4.74 -8.13
N ARG A 256 -0.94 -5.38 -7.56
CA ARG A 256 0.18 -4.70 -6.91
C ARG A 256 1.00 -3.90 -7.91
N ALA A 257 1.19 -4.38 -9.14
CA ALA A 257 1.87 -3.62 -10.19
C ALA A 257 1.12 -2.31 -10.51
N ASN A 258 -0.22 -2.33 -10.50
CA ASN A 258 -1.03 -1.11 -10.66
C ASN A 258 -0.86 -0.13 -9.49
N ILE A 259 -0.86 -0.63 -8.24
CA ILE A 259 -0.62 0.20 -7.04
C ILE A 259 0.76 0.89 -7.10
N LEU A 260 1.78 0.17 -7.60
CA LEU A 260 3.15 0.64 -7.72
C LEU A 260 3.49 1.25 -9.08
N LYS A 261 2.49 1.51 -9.92
CA LYS A 261 2.70 2.11 -11.24
C LYS A 261 3.27 3.51 -11.08
N ASP A 262 4.42 3.78 -11.68
CA ASP A 262 5.28 4.93 -11.39
C ASP A 262 4.71 6.25 -11.92
N ASP A 263 4.09 6.19 -13.08
CA ASP A 263 3.59 7.31 -13.87
C ASP A 263 2.15 7.76 -13.52
N VAL A 264 1.43 7.02 -12.65
CA VAL A 264 0.12 7.46 -12.16
C VAL A 264 0.26 8.50 -11.04
N THR A 265 -0.61 9.50 -11.05
CA THR A 265 -0.65 10.60 -10.06
C THR A 265 -2.02 10.73 -9.39
N ASN A 266 -3.04 10.11 -9.96
CA ASN A 266 -4.42 10.18 -9.53
C ASN A 266 -5.01 8.80 -9.27
N VAL A 267 -6.01 8.74 -8.40
CA VAL A 267 -6.76 7.52 -8.09
C VAL A 267 -8.24 7.79 -7.83
N GLY A 268 -9.12 6.84 -8.10
CA GLY A 268 -10.53 6.84 -7.76
C GLY A 268 -10.96 5.50 -7.17
N PHE A 269 -11.94 5.51 -6.27
CA PHE A 269 -12.42 4.30 -5.60
C PHE A 269 -13.93 4.22 -5.60
N ALA A 270 -14.46 3.01 -5.72
CA ALA A 270 -15.86 2.75 -5.42
C ALA A 270 -16.08 1.31 -4.92
N VAL A 271 -17.21 1.14 -4.26
CA VAL A 271 -17.79 -0.16 -3.92
C VAL A 271 -19.29 -0.13 -4.17
N ALA A 272 -19.85 -1.25 -4.64
CA ALA A 272 -21.29 -1.45 -4.69
C ALA A 272 -21.66 -2.78 -4.06
N SER A 273 -22.83 -2.83 -3.44
CA SER A 273 -23.34 -4.04 -2.80
C SER A 273 -24.61 -4.55 -3.47
N ASN A 274 -24.73 -5.87 -3.63
CA ASN A 274 -25.95 -6.53 -4.06
C ASN A 274 -26.12 -7.86 -3.32
N SER A 275 -27.01 -7.87 -2.32
CA SER A 275 -27.28 -9.06 -1.51
C SER A 275 -28.09 -10.15 -2.23
N ALA A 276 -28.61 -9.87 -3.43
CA ALA A 276 -29.28 -10.87 -4.26
C ALA A 276 -28.30 -11.76 -5.04
N CYS A 277 -27.03 -11.38 -5.11
CA CYS A 277 -25.99 -12.20 -5.74
C CYS A 277 -25.66 -13.41 -4.87
N SER A 278 -25.55 -14.58 -5.50
CA SER A 278 -25.30 -15.84 -4.80
C SER A 278 -23.85 -16.03 -4.33
N GLU A 279 -22.88 -15.40 -4.99
CA GLU A 279 -21.45 -15.62 -4.72
C GLU A 279 -20.84 -14.49 -3.87
N TYR A 280 -20.99 -13.24 -4.31
CA TYR A 280 -20.43 -12.07 -3.62
C TYR A 280 -21.46 -10.97 -3.43
N ALA A 281 -21.49 -10.39 -2.23
CA ALA A 281 -22.38 -9.28 -1.90
C ALA A 281 -21.76 -7.90 -2.13
N LYS A 282 -20.42 -7.78 -2.29
CA LYS A 282 -19.69 -6.52 -2.50
C LYS A 282 -18.75 -6.63 -3.70
N TYR A 283 -18.69 -5.57 -4.50
CA TYR A 283 -17.84 -5.42 -5.69
C TYR A 283 -17.12 -4.09 -5.63
N TRP A 284 -15.81 -4.11 -5.89
CA TRP A 284 -14.90 -3.00 -5.70
C TRP A 284 -14.19 -2.65 -7.00
N THR A 285 -13.96 -1.35 -7.20
CA THR A 285 -13.14 -0.83 -8.31
C THR A 285 -12.19 0.23 -7.77
N GLN A 286 -10.94 0.18 -8.23
CA GLN A 286 -9.88 1.14 -7.95
C GLN A 286 -9.22 1.51 -9.27
N ASP A 287 -9.44 2.75 -9.69
CA ASP A 287 -8.95 3.30 -10.95
C ASP A 287 -7.78 4.24 -10.71
N PHE A 288 -6.72 4.11 -11.49
CA PHE A 288 -5.53 4.94 -11.43
C PHE A 288 -5.34 5.69 -12.74
N GLY A 289 -4.73 6.87 -12.69
CA GLY A 289 -4.29 7.52 -13.92
C GLY A 289 -3.37 8.72 -13.72
N ALA A 290 -2.93 9.27 -14.83
CA ALA A 290 -2.39 10.62 -14.95
C ALA A 290 -2.90 11.25 -16.26
N GLN A 291 -2.93 12.58 -16.30
CA GLN A 291 -3.34 13.37 -17.47
C GLN A 291 -2.09 13.97 -18.11
#